data_AF-A0A932XBB1-F1
#
_entry.id   AF-A0A932XBB1-F1
#
_cell.length_a   1.000
_cell.length_b   1.000
_cell.length_c   1.000
_cell.angle_alpha   90.00
_cell.angle_beta   90.00
_cell.angle_gamma   90.00
#
_symmetry.space_group_name_H-M   'P 1'
#
loop_
_entity.id
_entity.type
_entity.pdbx_description
1 polymer ?
#
loop_
_entity_poly.entity_id
_entity_poly.type
_entity_poly.pdbx_seq_one_letter_code
_entity_poly.pdbx_strand_id
1 'polypeptide(L)'
;MTSLPPVDITPDEDFYRAYFPDVRETGETPLRQCQLVMIRMLKIFDHLCRRHAIPYWISDGTLLGAVRHQGFIPWDGDVDISMLRSDFERFVAEAAGELPRDIFLQTPDTDPFYTNRPQYKLRDRYSSYVGYERAYGGSTPLHNGLMVDIWRYDLASSKLVADLKNLRTRQGRRSESRYIGFGDIYQFSHDHIFSLHALVFEGLWLPAPNDYEGYLRFHYGDYMQLPPESARHPHEGAMDAFTPSNHPASLRWEERGRARANAESTQASSPVPSTPPADESAHIRGFRESLQLLHDTLADTPLACRYWVWGGLLIGWAREGRILSHDVSDADFAFLREHRARFLNAIHALKAAGFVPSKRWINNEGDATEYVFVKGSAKFEFFEMVRQGDEFCYWLYNRPVEFACRIPSHGLAAMTFLDRLWQKPDDHDKHLTAVYGEWCVPDPNYTFLNEKSIVESYPWRGTNDWIE
;
A
#
# COMPACT_ATOMS: atom_id res chain seq x y z
N MET A 1 31.34 -13.22 17.69
CA MET A 1 30.11 -13.33 18.48
C MET A 1 28.95 -13.05 17.55
N THR A 2 27.99 -13.95 17.55
CA THR A 2 26.92 -14.19 16.57
C THR A 2 26.15 -12.92 16.20
N SER A 3 26.17 -12.58 14.90
CA SER A 3 25.25 -11.61 14.32
C SER A 3 23.81 -12.12 14.51
N LEU A 4 22.99 -11.38 15.24
CA LEU A 4 21.55 -11.61 15.21
C LEU A 4 21.06 -11.30 13.78
N PRO A 5 20.22 -12.17 13.19
CA PRO A 5 19.72 -11.95 11.84
C PRO A 5 18.82 -10.71 11.80
N PRO A 6 18.69 -10.05 10.63
CA PRO A 6 17.64 -9.06 10.44
C PRO A 6 16.30 -9.71 10.77
N VAL A 7 15.48 -9.07 11.61
CA VAL A 7 14.10 -9.51 11.84
C VAL A 7 13.30 -9.14 10.59
N ASP A 8 13.47 -9.99 9.59
CA ASP A 8 12.60 -10.10 8.45
C ASP A 8 11.36 -10.84 8.96
N ILE A 9 10.36 -10.10 9.46
CA ILE A 9 9.11 -10.75 9.90
C ILE A 9 8.46 -11.31 8.66
N THR A 10 8.68 -12.60 8.41
CA THR A 10 7.89 -13.36 7.42
C THR A 10 6.42 -13.21 7.81
N PRO A 11 5.57 -12.67 6.94
CA PRO A 11 4.15 -12.50 7.22
C PRO A 11 3.51 -13.81 7.67
N ASP A 12 2.86 -13.79 8.83
CA ASP A 12 2.04 -14.89 9.32
C ASP A 12 0.55 -14.52 9.31
N GLU A 13 -0.30 -15.45 9.76
CA GLU A 13 -1.75 -15.26 9.78
C GLU A 13 -2.21 -14.07 10.64
N ASP A 14 -1.49 -13.77 11.71
CA ASP A 14 -1.84 -12.67 12.61
C ASP A 14 -1.42 -11.33 12.00
N PHE A 15 -0.27 -11.29 11.32
CA PHE A 15 0.12 -10.16 10.48
C PHE A 15 -0.98 -9.83 9.45
N TYR A 16 -1.43 -10.82 8.66
CA TYR A 16 -2.44 -10.55 7.64
C TYR A 16 -3.78 -10.12 8.23
N ARG A 17 -4.17 -10.68 9.38
CA ARG A 17 -5.41 -10.29 10.07
C ARG A 17 -5.35 -8.84 10.57
N ALA A 18 -4.21 -8.42 11.09
CA ALA A 18 -4.02 -7.09 11.63
C ALA A 18 -3.89 -6.02 10.54
N TYR A 19 -3.07 -6.29 9.52
CA TYR A 19 -2.68 -5.29 8.51
C TYR A 19 -3.53 -5.30 7.25
N PHE A 20 -4.15 -6.45 6.93
CA PHE A 20 -5.02 -6.63 5.78
C PHE A 20 -6.33 -7.29 6.20
N PRO A 21 -7.13 -6.65 7.08
CA PRO A 21 -8.34 -7.26 7.60
C PRO A 21 -9.34 -7.55 6.47
N ASP A 22 -9.98 -8.70 6.55
CA ASP A 22 -11.12 -9.02 5.71
C ASP A 22 -12.36 -8.28 6.23
N VAL A 23 -12.79 -7.30 5.45
CA VAL A 23 -13.91 -6.40 5.76
C VAL A 23 -15.08 -6.63 4.83
N ARG A 24 -15.18 -7.78 4.15
CA ARG A 24 -16.24 -8.04 3.16
C ARG A 24 -17.65 -7.81 3.70
N GLU A 25 -17.87 -8.03 5.00
CA GLU A 25 -19.15 -7.80 5.68
C GLU A 25 -19.58 -6.32 5.73
N THR A 26 -18.67 -5.37 5.54
CA THR A 26 -18.98 -3.93 5.53
C THR A 26 -19.54 -3.44 4.20
N GLY A 27 -19.50 -4.27 3.15
CA GLY A 27 -20.04 -3.91 1.85
C GLY A 27 -21.57 -3.80 1.86
N GLU A 28 -22.08 -2.67 1.39
CA GLU A 28 -23.53 -2.37 1.36
C GLU A 28 -24.31 -3.20 0.32
N THR A 29 -23.62 -3.72 -0.70
CA THR A 29 -24.21 -4.53 -1.77
C THR A 29 -23.44 -5.82 -1.96
N PRO A 30 -24.06 -6.92 -2.45
CA PRO A 30 -23.34 -8.17 -2.71
C PRO A 30 -22.10 -8.00 -3.59
N LEU A 31 -22.19 -7.15 -4.62
CA LEU A 31 -21.04 -6.84 -5.47
C LEU A 31 -19.94 -6.12 -4.69
N ARG A 32 -20.29 -5.12 -3.87
CA ARG A 32 -19.30 -4.40 -3.06
C ARG A 32 -18.62 -5.31 -2.05
N GLN A 33 -19.36 -6.25 -1.46
CA GLN A 33 -18.79 -7.27 -0.57
C GLN A 33 -17.72 -8.09 -1.31
N CYS A 34 -18.01 -8.52 -2.55
CA CYS A 34 -17.04 -9.22 -3.40
C CYS A 34 -15.83 -8.34 -3.76
N GLN A 35 -16.06 -7.08 -4.13
CA GLN A 35 -15.01 -6.11 -4.43
C GLN A 35 -14.06 -5.87 -3.24
N LEU A 36 -14.57 -5.82 -2.01
CA LEU A 36 -13.74 -5.70 -0.81
C LEU A 36 -12.82 -6.91 -0.59
N VAL A 37 -13.25 -8.11 -0.96
CA VAL A 37 -12.40 -9.31 -0.97
C VAL A 37 -11.25 -9.15 -1.98
N MET A 38 -11.58 -8.71 -3.19
CA MET A 38 -10.59 -8.51 -4.25
C MET A 38 -9.60 -7.40 -3.92
N ILE A 39 -10.05 -6.30 -3.31
CA ILE A 39 -9.18 -5.23 -2.78
C ILE A 39 -8.22 -5.78 -1.73
N ARG A 40 -8.69 -6.60 -0.80
CA ARG A 40 -7.83 -7.22 0.22
C ARG A 40 -6.76 -8.09 -0.44
N MET A 41 -7.14 -8.94 -1.39
CA MET A 41 -6.18 -9.80 -2.11
C MET A 41 -5.16 -8.96 -2.88
N LEU A 42 -5.60 -7.88 -3.55
CA LEU A 42 -4.71 -6.96 -4.28
C LEU A 42 -3.73 -6.24 -3.34
N LYS A 43 -4.19 -5.80 -2.16
CA LYS A 43 -3.33 -5.18 -1.13
C LYS A 43 -2.24 -6.14 -0.64
N ILE A 44 -2.61 -7.40 -0.39
CA ILE A 44 -1.67 -8.44 0.04
C ILE A 44 -0.66 -8.74 -1.08
N PHE A 45 -1.14 -8.85 -2.33
CA PHE A 45 -0.28 -9.06 -3.48
C PHE A 45 0.71 -7.90 -3.70
N ASP A 46 0.24 -6.64 -3.65
CA ASP A 46 1.11 -5.45 -3.76
C ASP A 46 2.18 -5.44 -2.66
N HIS A 47 1.78 -5.72 -1.41
CA HIS A 47 2.70 -5.82 -0.28
C HIS A 47 3.83 -6.82 -0.55
N LEU A 48 3.48 -8.04 -0.97
CA LEU A 48 4.45 -9.09 -1.30
C LEU A 48 5.34 -8.68 -2.48
N CYS A 49 4.78 -8.16 -3.57
CA CYS A 49 5.56 -7.72 -4.71
C CYS A 49 6.56 -6.62 -4.35
N ARG A 50 6.17 -5.62 -3.55
CA ARG A 50 7.08 -4.57 -3.08
C ARG A 50 8.18 -5.11 -2.18
N ARG A 51 7.83 -6.00 -1.25
CA ARG A 51 8.76 -6.65 -0.31
C ARG A 51 9.85 -7.42 -1.04
N HIS A 52 9.49 -8.15 -2.09
CA HIS A 52 10.43 -8.95 -2.89
C HIS A 52 11.00 -8.20 -4.12
N ALA A 53 10.69 -6.90 -4.26
CA ALA A 53 11.08 -6.08 -5.41
C ALA A 53 10.74 -6.76 -6.76
N ILE A 54 9.50 -7.24 -6.88
CA ILE A 54 8.96 -7.90 -8.06
C ILE A 54 8.03 -6.91 -8.77
N PRO A 55 8.39 -6.45 -9.97
CA PRO A 55 7.55 -5.54 -10.74
C PRO A 55 6.24 -6.20 -11.20
N TYR A 56 5.16 -5.43 -11.15
CA TYR A 56 3.88 -5.73 -11.76
C TYR A 56 3.20 -4.42 -12.17
N TRP A 57 2.07 -4.48 -12.86
CA TRP A 57 1.22 -3.32 -13.11
C TRP A 57 -0.25 -3.70 -13.16
N ILE A 58 -1.16 -2.77 -12.84
CA ILE A 58 -2.59 -2.94 -13.10
C ILE A 58 -2.88 -2.85 -14.60
N SER A 59 -3.78 -3.69 -15.09
CA SER A 59 -4.09 -3.80 -16.51
C SER A 59 -5.61 -3.82 -16.75
N ASP A 60 -6.00 -3.89 -18.02
CA ASP A 60 -7.38 -4.12 -18.47
C ASP A 60 -8.46 -3.34 -17.68
N GLY A 61 -9.45 -4.04 -17.08
CA GLY A 61 -10.60 -3.42 -16.42
C GLY A 61 -10.21 -2.63 -15.17
N THR A 62 -9.20 -3.13 -14.44
CA THR A 62 -8.67 -2.47 -13.24
C THR A 62 -7.96 -1.16 -13.57
N LEU A 63 -7.14 -1.13 -14.63
CA LEU A 63 -6.51 0.11 -15.09
C LEU A 63 -7.56 1.13 -15.57
N LEU A 64 -8.59 0.67 -16.29
CA LEU A 64 -9.69 1.54 -16.70
C LEU A 64 -10.45 2.09 -15.48
N GLY A 65 -10.70 1.26 -14.48
CA GLY A 65 -11.27 1.65 -13.20
C GLY A 65 -10.46 2.74 -12.51
N ALA A 66 -9.14 2.55 -12.38
CA ALA A 66 -8.23 3.52 -11.78
C ALA A 66 -8.29 4.88 -12.48
N VAL A 67 -8.26 4.90 -13.81
CA VAL A 67 -8.30 6.14 -14.60
C VAL A 67 -9.67 6.83 -14.56
N ARG A 68 -10.76 6.07 -14.68
CA ARG A 68 -12.11 6.63 -14.88
C ARG A 68 -12.89 6.83 -13.59
N HIS A 69 -12.65 6.01 -12.58
CA HIS A 69 -13.42 5.95 -11.34
C HIS A 69 -12.56 6.04 -10.07
N GLN A 70 -11.22 6.06 -10.20
CA GLN A 70 -10.27 6.02 -9.08
C GLN A 70 -10.47 4.78 -8.16
N GLY A 71 -11.01 3.71 -8.73
CA GLY A 71 -11.39 2.49 -8.05
C GLY A 71 -12.09 1.54 -9.01
N PHE A 72 -12.92 0.63 -8.52
CA PHE A 72 -13.64 -0.28 -9.40
C PHE A 72 -14.52 0.47 -10.40
N ILE A 73 -14.63 -0.08 -11.61
CA ILE A 73 -15.81 0.18 -12.42
C ILE A 73 -17.01 -0.35 -11.61
N PRO A 74 -18.10 0.40 -11.41
CA PRO A 74 -19.13 0.03 -10.43
C PRO A 74 -19.78 -1.34 -10.64
N TRP A 75 -19.67 -1.89 -11.83
CA TRP A 75 -20.22 -3.20 -12.22
C TRP A 75 -19.13 -4.24 -12.55
N ASP A 76 -17.86 -3.98 -12.25
CA ASP A 76 -16.77 -4.97 -12.44
C ASP A 76 -16.76 -6.03 -11.34
N GLY A 77 -16.39 -7.25 -11.73
CA GLY A 77 -16.39 -8.45 -10.89
C GLY A 77 -15.02 -9.10 -10.69
N ASP A 78 -13.94 -8.51 -11.21
CA ASP A 78 -12.57 -9.01 -11.09
C ASP A 78 -11.53 -7.88 -10.96
N VAL A 79 -10.28 -8.28 -10.70
CA VAL A 79 -9.11 -7.40 -10.71
C VAL A 79 -8.08 -7.97 -11.66
N ASP A 80 -7.54 -7.14 -12.54
CA ASP A 80 -6.52 -7.48 -13.52
C ASP A 80 -5.18 -6.83 -13.17
N ILE A 81 -4.16 -7.67 -13.03
CA ILE A 81 -2.77 -7.27 -12.96
C ILE A 81 -1.93 -8.04 -13.98
N SER A 82 -0.80 -7.46 -14.32
CA SER A 82 0.11 -7.98 -15.32
C SER A 82 1.55 -7.98 -14.82
N MET A 83 2.32 -8.96 -15.27
CA MET A 83 3.74 -9.12 -14.93
C MET A 83 4.50 -9.69 -16.13
N LEU A 84 5.82 -9.48 -16.18
CA LEU A 84 6.66 -10.29 -17.08
C LEU A 84 6.73 -11.73 -16.58
N ARG A 85 6.94 -12.69 -17.48
CA ARG A 85 7.11 -14.11 -17.13
C ARG A 85 8.18 -14.34 -16.10
N SER A 86 9.34 -13.70 -16.26
CA SER A 86 10.43 -13.79 -15.30
C SER A 86 10.02 -13.29 -13.92
N ASP A 87 9.22 -12.23 -13.85
CA ASP A 87 8.77 -11.66 -12.57
C ASP A 87 7.68 -12.50 -11.93
N PHE A 88 6.79 -13.10 -12.73
CA PHE A 88 5.82 -14.09 -12.23
C PHE A 88 6.53 -15.34 -11.68
N GLU A 89 7.52 -15.87 -12.38
CA GLU A 89 8.31 -17.01 -11.91
C GLU A 89 9.04 -16.69 -10.60
N ARG A 90 9.58 -15.47 -10.48
CA ARG A 90 10.11 -14.96 -9.21
C ARG A 90 9.04 -14.86 -8.14
N PHE A 91 7.83 -14.37 -8.44
CA PHE A 91 6.75 -14.30 -7.46
C PHE A 91 6.39 -15.68 -6.91
N VAL A 92 6.26 -16.68 -7.78
CA VAL A 92 6.00 -18.07 -7.37
C VAL A 92 7.12 -18.62 -6.48
N ALA A 93 8.38 -18.35 -6.83
CA ALA A 93 9.54 -18.90 -6.13
C ALA A 93 9.86 -18.18 -4.81
N GLU A 94 9.67 -16.86 -4.75
CA GLU A 94 10.18 -15.99 -3.68
C GLU A 94 9.08 -15.51 -2.74
N ALA A 95 7.84 -15.31 -3.22
CA ALA A 95 6.81 -14.57 -2.50
C ALA A 95 5.52 -15.37 -2.24
N ALA A 96 5.14 -16.27 -3.16
CA ALA A 96 3.86 -17.00 -3.08
C ALA A 96 3.75 -17.91 -1.83
N GLY A 97 4.88 -18.34 -1.27
CA GLY A 97 4.92 -19.08 -0.02
C GLY A 97 4.52 -18.27 1.21
N GLU A 98 4.53 -16.94 1.13
CA GLU A 98 4.12 -16.01 2.19
C GLU A 98 2.63 -15.65 2.12
N LEU A 99 1.87 -16.12 1.12
CA LEU A 99 0.43 -15.85 1.01
C LEU A 99 -0.35 -16.40 2.23
N PRO A 100 -1.34 -15.66 2.76
CA PRO A 100 -2.17 -16.19 3.84
C PRO A 100 -2.96 -17.41 3.38
N ARG A 101 -3.31 -18.27 4.34
CA ARG A 101 -4.01 -19.53 4.12
C ARG A 101 -5.34 -19.37 3.40
N ASP A 102 -5.95 -18.18 3.47
CA ASP A 102 -7.25 -17.88 2.86
C ASP A 102 -7.15 -17.44 1.40
N ILE A 103 -5.94 -17.27 0.87
CA ILE A 103 -5.67 -17.01 -0.54
C ILE A 103 -5.06 -18.26 -1.18
N PHE A 104 -5.53 -18.63 -2.36
CA PHE A 104 -5.05 -19.75 -3.15
C PHE A 104 -4.46 -19.23 -4.45
N LEU A 105 -3.16 -19.46 -4.67
CA LEU A 105 -2.55 -19.24 -5.97
C LEU A 105 -2.91 -20.40 -6.90
N GLN A 106 -3.76 -20.13 -7.88
CA GLN A 106 -4.21 -21.07 -8.91
C GLN A 106 -3.25 -21.05 -10.11
N THR A 107 -2.53 -22.17 -10.28
CA THR A 107 -1.66 -22.47 -11.41
C THR A 107 -1.98 -23.88 -11.92
N PRO A 108 -1.47 -24.31 -13.09
CA PRO A 108 -1.60 -25.69 -13.53
C PRO A 108 -1.00 -26.72 -12.54
N ASP A 109 -0.05 -26.29 -11.69
CA ASP A 109 0.59 -27.16 -10.69
C ASP A 109 -0.26 -27.28 -9.41
N THR A 110 -0.97 -26.22 -9.02
CA THR A 110 -1.78 -26.19 -7.79
C THR A 110 -3.24 -26.61 -8.01
N ASP A 111 -3.75 -26.46 -9.24
CA ASP A 111 -5.06 -26.91 -9.68
C ASP A 111 -4.91 -27.67 -11.01
N PRO A 112 -4.81 -29.01 -10.99
CA PRO A 112 -4.53 -29.83 -12.17
C PRO A 112 -5.58 -29.74 -13.28
N PHE A 113 -6.77 -29.22 -12.98
CA PHE A 113 -7.82 -28.99 -13.97
C PHE A 113 -7.67 -27.62 -14.64
N TYR A 114 -6.84 -26.74 -14.09
CA TYR A 114 -6.51 -25.42 -14.60
C TYR A 114 -5.48 -25.50 -15.74
N THR A 115 -5.87 -26.18 -16.83
CA THR A 115 -5.01 -26.41 -18.00
C THR A 115 -5.34 -25.46 -19.15
N ASN A 116 -4.34 -25.15 -19.99
CA ASN A 116 -4.48 -24.31 -21.19
C ASN A 116 -5.08 -22.92 -20.94
N ARG A 117 -4.94 -22.40 -19.71
CA ARG A 117 -5.33 -21.04 -19.36
C ARG A 117 -4.10 -20.14 -19.37
N PRO A 118 -4.16 -19.03 -20.11
CA PRO A 118 -2.99 -18.18 -20.25
C PRO A 118 -2.81 -17.19 -19.08
N GLN A 119 -3.84 -17.02 -18.23
CA GLN A 119 -3.79 -16.25 -16.99
C GLN A 119 -3.57 -17.15 -15.76
N TYR A 120 -2.92 -16.62 -14.73
CA TYR A 120 -2.85 -17.22 -13.38
C TYR A 120 -3.76 -16.43 -12.45
N LYS A 121 -4.14 -16.99 -11.29
CA LYS A 121 -5.12 -16.31 -10.44
C LYS A 121 -4.77 -16.44 -8.97
N LEU A 122 -4.90 -15.36 -8.21
CA LEU A 122 -5.17 -15.49 -6.79
C LEU A 122 -6.66 -15.72 -6.61
N ARG A 123 -7.03 -16.64 -5.72
CA ARG A 123 -8.40 -17.00 -5.42
C ARG A 123 -8.66 -16.86 -3.93
N ASP A 124 -9.74 -16.18 -3.58
CA ASP A 124 -10.25 -16.21 -2.21
C ASP A 124 -10.89 -17.58 -1.94
N ARG A 125 -10.51 -18.22 -0.85
CA ARG A 125 -10.99 -19.58 -0.53
C ARG A 125 -12.39 -19.62 0.09
N TYR A 126 -12.96 -18.48 0.48
CA TYR A 126 -14.26 -18.39 1.15
C TYR A 126 -15.44 -18.04 0.23
N SER A 127 -15.15 -17.68 -1.02
CA SER A 127 -16.13 -17.14 -1.98
C SER A 127 -16.25 -17.99 -3.23
N SER A 128 -17.16 -17.61 -4.14
CA SER A 128 -17.34 -18.25 -5.44
C SER A 128 -17.99 -17.34 -6.49
N TYR A 129 -17.70 -17.63 -7.76
CA TYR A 129 -18.55 -17.25 -8.90
C TYR A 129 -19.69 -18.27 -9.04
N VAL A 130 -20.93 -17.83 -8.88
CA VAL A 130 -22.13 -18.67 -8.87
C VAL A 130 -22.40 -19.25 -10.26
N GLY A 131 -22.65 -20.56 -10.33
CA GLY A 131 -22.98 -21.24 -11.59
C GLY A 131 -21.78 -21.56 -12.47
N TYR A 132 -20.56 -21.26 -12.03
CA TYR A 132 -19.31 -21.56 -12.74
C TYR A 132 -19.20 -23.04 -13.13
N GLU A 133 -19.57 -23.97 -12.24
CA GLU A 133 -19.56 -25.41 -12.51
C GLU A 133 -20.44 -25.78 -13.72
N ARG A 134 -21.59 -25.13 -13.89
CA ARG A 134 -22.51 -25.40 -15.02
C ARG A 134 -21.94 -24.91 -16.35
N ALA A 135 -21.20 -23.81 -16.34
CA ALA A 135 -20.53 -23.27 -17.53
C ALA A 135 -19.39 -24.19 -18.03
N TYR A 136 -18.87 -25.07 -17.18
CA TYR A 136 -17.75 -25.97 -17.48
C TYR A 136 -18.10 -27.47 -17.38
N GLY A 137 -19.38 -27.84 -17.57
CA GLY A 137 -19.77 -29.25 -17.70
C GLY A 137 -19.95 -30.00 -16.38
N GLY A 138 -20.19 -29.29 -15.28
CA GLY A 138 -20.76 -29.79 -14.03
C GLY A 138 -19.87 -30.67 -13.16
N SER A 139 -18.67 -31.03 -13.64
CA SER A 139 -17.83 -32.07 -13.00
C SER A 139 -16.40 -31.64 -12.70
N THR A 140 -15.97 -30.47 -13.15
CA THR A 140 -14.56 -30.06 -13.03
C THR A 140 -14.35 -29.36 -11.70
N PRO A 141 -13.54 -29.92 -10.77
CA PRO A 141 -13.31 -29.33 -9.46
C PRO A 141 -12.25 -28.24 -9.58
N LEU A 142 -12.50 -27.23 -10.43
CA LEU A 142 -11.67 -26.04 -10.59
C LEU A 142 -11.97 -25.06 -9.47
N HIS A 143 -10.94 -24.43 -8.91
CA HIS A 143 -11.18 -23.37 -7.93
C HIS A 143 -11.86 -22.18 -8.61
N ASN A 144 -13.02 -21.74 -8.09
CA ASN A 144 -13.82 -20.66 -8.67
C ASN A 144 -14.15 -19.54 -7.66
N GLY A 145 -13.39 -19.41 -6.56
CA GLY A 145 -13.42 -18.22 -5.70
C GLY A 145 -13.19 -16.91 -6.44
N LEU A 146 -13.57 -15.79 -5.80
CA LEU A 146 -13.28 -14.44 -6.30
C LEU A 146 -11.80 -14.28 -6.62
N MET A 147 -11.46 -13.48 -7.64
CA MET A 147 -10.12 -13.50 -8.22
C MET A 147 -9.41 -12.17 -8.33
N VAL A 148 -8.08 -12.26 -8.27
CA VAL A 148 -7.15 -11.32 -8.91
C VAL A 148 -6.48 -12.09 -10.05
N ASP A 149 -6.70 -11.65 -11.28
CA ASP A 149 -6.12 -12.20 -12.49
C ASP A 149 -4.71 -11.68 -12.70
N ILE A 150 -3.78 -12.61 -12.95
CA ILE A 150 -2.37 -12.35 -13.21
C ILE A 150 -2.08 -12.72 -14.66
N TRP A 151 -2.01 -11.70 -15.50
CA TRP A 151 -1.61 -11.81 -16.91
C TRP A 151 -0.10 -11.84 -17.02
N ARG A 152 0.42 -12.89 -17.65
CA ARG A 152 1.86 -13.09 -17.81
C ARG A 152 2.31 -12.73 -19.22
N TYR A 153 3.13 -11.71 -19.34
CA TYR A 153 3.69 -11.25 -20.61
C TYR A 153 5.12 -11.74 -20.82
N ASP A 154 5.47 -11.99 -22.07
CA ASP A 154 6.81 -12.36 -22.50
C ASP A 154 7.54 -11.18 -23.13
N LEU A 155 8.86 -11.08 -22.90
CA LEU A 155 9.70 -10.26 -23.75
C LEU A 155 9.86 -10.95 -25.10
N ALA A 156 9.47 -10.28 -26.18
CA ALA A 156 9.57 -10.81 -27.53
C ALA A 156 11.02 -11.21 -27.84
N SER A 157 11.20 -12.46 -28.30
CA SER A 157 12.50 -12.96 -28.77
C SER A 157 12.89 -12.27 -30.09
N SER A 158 14.20 -12.21 -30.37
CA SER A 158 14.76 -11.58 -31.58
C SER A 158 14.18 -12.10 -32.91
N LYS A 159 13.61 -13.31 -32.92
CA LYS A 159 12.94 -13.92 -34.08
C LYS A 159 11.55 -13.31 -34.34
N LEU A 160 10.78 -13.00 -33.28
CA LEU A 160 9.47 -12.32 -33.38
C LEU A 160 9.62 -10.84 -33.74
N VAL A 161 10.67 -10.19 -33.23
CA VAL A 161 11.01 -8.79 -33.56
C VAL A 161 11.29 -8.63 -35.06
N ALA A 162 11.78 -9.66 -35.75
CA ALA A 162 12.04 -9.61 -37.20
C ALA A 162 10.74 -9.51 -38.03
N ASP A 163 9.67 -10.18 -37.61
CA ASP A 163 8.36 -10.14 -38.27
C ASP A 163 7.60 -8.84 -37.95
N LEU A 164 7.81 -8.28 -36.75
CA LEU A 164 7.21 -7.02 -36.29
C LEU A 164 7.89 -5.75 -36.80
N LYS A 165 9.10 -5.85 -37.37
CA LYS A 165 9.84 -4.71 -37.98
C LYS A 165 9.12 -4.03 -39.16
N ASN A 166 8.02 -4.61 -39.65
CA ASN A 166 7.16 -4.02 -40.67
C ASN A 166 6.03 -3.13 -40.09
N LEU A 167 5.80 -3.17 -38.77
CA LEU A 167 4.88 -2.25 -38.09
C LEU A 167 5.60 -0.93 -37.81
N ARG A 168 5.19 0.13 -38.52
CA ARG A 168 5.64 1.49 -38.26
C ARG A 168 4.85 2.03 -37.06
N THR A 169 5.54 2.72 -36.13
CA THR A 169 4.85 3.58 -35.15
C THR A 169 3.93 4.57 -35.90
N ARG A 170 2.89 5.12 -35.25
CA ARG A 170 1.99 6.15 -35.85
C ARG A 170 2.75 7.36 -36.43
N GLN A 171 4.01 7.56 -36.06
CA GLN A 171 4.91 8.62 -36.55
C GLN A 171 5.97 8.13 -37.55
N GLY A 172 5.89 6.89 -38.06
CA GLY A 172 6.78 6.38 -39.10
C GLY A 172 8.20 6.01 -38.65
N ARG A 173 8.51 6.03 -37.35
CA ARG A 173 9.82 5.67 -36.81
C ARG A 173 9.94 4.16 -36.57
N ARG A 174 11.10 3.58 -36.92
CA ARG A 174 11.53 2.23 -36.49
C ARG A 174 11.81 2.27 -34.99
N SER A 175 11.19 1.36 -34.22
CA SER A 175 11.52 1.17 -32.80
C SER A 175 12.61 0.11 -32.66
N GLU A 176 13.68 0.42 -31.92
CA GLU A 176 14.72 -0.53 -31.50
C GLU A 176 14.37 -1.23 -30.18
N SER A 177 13.25 -0.86 -29.53
CA SER A 177 12.82 -1.36 -28.23
C SER A 177 12.30 -2.80 -28.29
N ARG A 178 12.57 -3.60 -27.23
CA ARG A 178 11.97 -4.93 -27.05
C ARG A 178 10.44 -4.79 -26.93
N TYR A 179 9.70 -5.82 -27.35
CA TYR A 179 8.23 -5.86 -27.18
C TYR A 179 7.87 -6.73 -25.98
N ILE A 180 6.75 -6.39 -25.34
CA ILE A 180 6.11 -7.12 -24.25
C ILE A 180 4.82 -7.69 -24.83
N GLY A 181 4.68 -9.01 -24.83
CA GLY A 181 3.62 -9.70 -25.56
C GLY A 181 2.90 -10.75 -24.74
N PHE A 182 1.58 -10.86 -24.93
CA PHE A 182 0.78 -11.97 -24.45
C PHE A 182 0.40 -12.87 -25.63
N GLY A 183 1.21 -13.90 -25.87
CA GLY A 183 1.16 -14.65 -27.14
C GLY A 183 1.27 -13.71 -28.34
N ASP A 184 0.44 -13.94 -29.36
CA ASP A 184 0.33 -13.07 -30.55
C ASP A 184 -0.80 -12.02 -30.45
N ILE A 185 -1.45 -11.89 -29.28
CA ILE A 185 -2.71 -11.15 -29.13
C ILE A 185 -2.48 -9.68 -28.79
N TYR A 186 -1.70 -9.41 -27.74
CA TYR A 186 -1.38 -8.06 -27.28
C TYR A 186 0.12 -7.85 -27.32
N GLN A 187 0.56 -6.76 -27.95
CA GLN A 187 1.98 -6.45 -28.10
C GLN A 187 2.21 -4.96 -27.88
N PHE A 188 2.96 -4.66 -26.83
CA PHE A 188 3.35 -3.31 -26.46
C PHE A 188 4.86 -3.15 -26.60
N SER A 189 5.32 -1.95 -26.95
CA SER A 189 6.76 -1.68 -26.81
C SER A 189 7.13 -1.65 -25.33
N HIS A 190 8.37 -2.00 -24.99
CA HIS A 190 8.86 -1.94 -23.61
C HIS A 190 8.57 -0.58 -22.97
N ASP A 191 8.77 0.51 -23.72
CA ASP A 191 8.64 1.88 -23.23
C ASP A 191 7.17 2.33 -23.11
N HIS A 192 6.24 1.56 -23.68
CA HIS A 192 4.80 1.75 -23.49
C HIS A 192 4.38 1.33 -22.08
N ILE A 193 5.01 0.26 -21.56
CA ILE A 193 4.72 -0.26 -20.23
C ILE A 193 5.64 0.37 -19.19
N PHE A 194 6.94 0.43 -19.45
CA PHE A 194 7.95 0.94 -18.53
C PHE A 194 8.45 2.33 -18.95
N SER A 195 8.82 3.25 -18.09
CA SER A 195 8.82 3.27 -16.62
C SER A 195 7.42 3.39 -16.03
N LEU A 196 7.07 2.49 -15.11
CA LEU A 196 5.72 2.45 -14.53
C LEU A 196 5.33 3.77 -13.86
N HIS A 197 4.09 4.19 -14.07
CA HIS A 197 3.46 5.31 -13.36
C HIS A 197 2.65 4.78 -12.17
N ALA A 198 2.40 5.61 -11.16
CA ALA A 198 1.49 5.27 -10.07
C ALA A 198 0.09 5.85 -10.36
N LEU A 199 -0.96 5.04 -10.20
CA LEU A 199 -2.36 5.48 -10.29
C LEU A 199 -3.12 5.03 -9.05
N VAL A 200 -4.15 5.81 -8.68
CA VAL A 200 -5.02 5.50 -7.56
C VAL A 200 -6.12 4.52 -7.97
N PHE A 201 -6.26 3.44 -7.22
CA PHE A 201 -7.37 2.49 -7.33
C PHE A 201 -7.83 2.11 -5.91
N GLU A 202 -9.07 2.44 -5.53
CA GLU A 202 -9.62 2.09 -4.20
C GLU A 202 -8.74 2.61 -3.04
N GLY A 203 -8.16 3.80 -3.23
CA GLY A 203 -7.23 4.44 -2.27
C GLY A 203 -5.81 3.86 -2.26
N LEU A 204 -5.48 2.94 -3.17
CA LEU A 204 -4.15 2.34 -3.33
C LEU A 204 -3.40 2.97 -4.49
N TRP A 205 -2.14 3.32 -4.26
CA TRP A 205 -1.21 3.74 -5.31
C TRP A 205 -0.57 2.52 -5.96
N LEU A 206 -1.04 2.14 -7.14
CA LEU A 206 -0.62 0.93 -7.83
C LEU A 206 0.19 1.27 -9.09
N PRO A 207 1.20 0.45 -9.43
CA PRO A 207 1.94 0.61 -10.67
C PRO A 207 1.01 0.40 -11.87
N ALA A 208 1.16 1.24 -12.89
CA ALA A 208 0.40 1.27 -14.13
C ALA A 208 1.35 1.48 -15.32
N PRO A 209 0.96 1.07 -16.55
CA PRO A 209 1.76 1.31 -17.74
C PRO A 209 2.14 2.79 -17.94
N ASN A 210 3.35 3.03 -18.43
CA ASN A 210 3.87 4.37 -18.73
C ASN A 210 2.93 5.17 -19.66
N ASP A 211 2.49 4.55 -20.76
CA ASP A 211 1.47 5.09 -21.66
C ASP A 211 0.14 4.36 -21.44
N TYR A 212 -0.43 4.52 -20.24
CA TYR A 212 -1.71 3.92 -19.88
C TYR A 212 -2.86 4.38 -20.79
N GLU A 213 -2.84 5.62 -21.31
CA GLU A 213 -3.86 6.07 -22.26
C GLU A 213 -3.77 5.35 -23.60
N GLY A 214 -2.56 5.16 -24.13
CA GLY A 214 -2.31 4.35 -25.31
C GLY A 214 -2.72 2.90 -25.12
N TYR A 215 -2.47 2.34 -23.93
CA TYR A 215 -2.87 1.00 -23.55
C TYR A 215 -4.41 0.89 -23.56
N LEU A 216 -5.12 1.76 -22.82
CA LEU A 216 -6.57 1.74 -22.73
C LEU A 216 -7.25 1.97 -24.09
N ARG A 217 -6.69 2.86 -24.92
CA ARG A 217 -7.19 3.11 -26.27
C ARG A 217 -7.01 1.90 -27.18
N PHE A 218 -5.95 1.13 -27.00
CA PHE A 218 -5.72 -0.11 -27.75
C PHE A 218 -6.72 -1.20 -27.37
N HIS A 219 -7.01 -1.37 -26.06
CA HIS A 219 -7.95 -2.39 -25.59
C HIS A 219 -9.43 -2.00 -25.81
N TYR A 220 -9.80 -0.75 -25.58
CA TYR A 220 -11.21 -0.33 -25.47
C TYR A 220 -11.65 0.76 -26.44
N GLY A 221 -10.74 1.33 -27.24
CA GLY A 221 -11.06 2.44 -28.13
C GLY A 221 -11.32 3.74 -27.37
N ASP A 222 -12.53 4.30 -27.47
CA ASP A 222 -12.95 5.45 -26.66
C ASP A 222 -13.33 5.01 -25.24
N TYR A 223 -12.32 4.71 -24.44
CA TYR A 223 -12.46 4.10 -23.11
C TYR A 223 -13.17 5.00 -22.08
N MET A 224 -13.27 6.31 -22.34
CA MET A 224 -14.01 7.23 -21.48
C MET A 224 -15.52 7.17 -21.73
N GLN A 225 -15.94 6.69 -22.91
CA GLN A 225 -17.34 6.44 -23.19
C GLN A 225 -17.85 5.25 -22.37
N LEU A 226 -18.89 5.48 -21.58
CA LEU A 226 -19.52 4.40 -20.82
C LEU A 226 -20.25 3.43 -21.76
N PRO A 227 -20.20 2.11 -21.49
CA PRO A 227 -21.03 1.15 -22.22
C PRO A 227 -22.53 1.41 -21.94
N PRO A 228 -23.43 0.93 -22.81
CA PRO A 228 -24.88 0.96 -22.56
C PRO A 228 -25.22 0.30 -21.22
N GLU A 229 -26.26 0.78 -20.53
CA GLU A 229 -26.65 0.27 -19.21
C GLU A 229 -26.94 -1.24 -19.21
N SER A 230 -27.47 -1.79 -20.30
CA SER A 230 -27.71 -3.23 -20.46
C SER A 230 -26.43 -4.09 -20.41
N ALA A 231 -25.27 -3.49 -20.66
CA ALA A 231 -23.96 -4.14 -20.61
C ALA A 231 -23.20 -3.85 -19.30
N ARG A 232 -23.81 -3.12 -18.34
CA ARG A 232 -23.20 -2.74 -17.05
C ARG A 232 -23.48 -3.80 -15.98
N HIS A 233 -22.87 -4.96 -16.14
CA HIS A 233 -22.93 -6.06 -15.17
C HIS A 233 -21.58 -6.79 -15.14
N PRO A 234 -21.25 -7.51 -14.05
CA PRO A 234 -20.05 -8.32 -13.99
C PRO A 234 -20.03 -9.36 -15.11
N HIS A 235 -18.94 -9.39 -15.87
CA HIS A 235 -18.85 -10.22 -17.07
C HIS A 235 -18.61 -11.70 -16.74
N GLU A 236 -18.19 -12.00 -15.52
CA GLU A 236 -17.98 -13.32 -14.93
C GLU A 236 -19.31 -13.94 -14.44
N GLY A 237 -20.36 -13.13 -14.34
CA GLY A 237 -21.67 -13.53 -13.85
C GLY A 237 -21.88 -13.25 -12.36
N ALA A 238 -22.83 -13.96 -11.76
CA ALA A 238 -23.18 -13.77 -10.36
C ALA A 238 -22.05 -14.26 -9.43
N MET A 239 -21.89 -13.57 -8.30
CA MET A 239 -20.84 -13.82 -7.32
C MET A 239 -21.42 -13.93 -5.91
N ASP A 240 -20.74 -14.67 -5.05
CA ASP A 240 -21.07 -14.79 -3.64
C ASP A 240 -19.78 -14.69 -2.80
N ALA A 241 -19.74 -13.70 -1.90
CA ALA A 241 -18.60 -13.42 -1.05
C ALA A 241 -18.47 -14.37 0.16
N PHE A 242 -19.48 -15.19 0.43
CA PHE A 242 -19.57 -16.02 1.65
C PHE A 242 -19.74 -17.53 1.35
N THR A 243 -20.15 -17.86 0.12
CA THR A 243 -20.29 -19.25 -0.33
C THR A 243 -19.03 -19.71 -1.06
N PRO A 244 -18.26 -20.68 -0.53
CA PRO A 244 -17.04 -21.17 -1.18
C PRO A 244 -17.31 -22.05 -2.40
N SER A 245 -16.28 -22.20 -3.26
CA SER A 245 -16.22 -23.24 -4.30
C SER A 245 -16.46 -24.65 -3.74
N ASN A 246 -16.83 -25.58 -4.62
CA ASN A 246 -16.72 -27.03 -4.36
C ASN A 246 -15.29 -27.59 -4.55
N HIS A 247 -14.26 -26.73 -4.44
CA HIS A 247 -12.86 -27.10 -4.65
C HIS A 247 -12.24 -27.56 -3.31
N PRO A 248 -11.37 -28.59 -3.28
CA PRO A 248 -10.79 -29.11 -2.03
C PRO A 248 -10.00 -28.09 -1.20
N ALA A 249 -9.42 -27.08 -1.85
CA ALA A 249 -8.69 -25.99 -1.20
C ALA A 249 -9.60 -24.87 -0.64
N SER A 250 -10.91 -24.91 -0.90
CA SER A 250 -11.84 -23.90 -0.40
C SER A 250 -12.16 -24.10 1.08
N LEU A 251 -12.49 -23.01 1.75
CA LEU A 251 -12.71 -22.91 3.18
C LEU A 251 -14.12 -22.39 3.44
N ARG A 252 -14.74 -22.81 4.55
CA ARG A 252 -16.08 -22.31 4.93
C ARG A 252 -15.97 -21.03 5.70
N TRP A 253 -16.77 -20.03 5.34
CA TRP A 253 -16.75 -18.71 5.99
C TRP A 253 -16.99 -18.82 7.50
N GLU A 254 -17.89 -19.71 7.92
CA GLU A 254 -18.27 -19.93 9.33
C GLU A 254 -17.14 -20.56 10.17
N GLU A 255 -16.12 -21.11 9.53
CA GLU A 255 -14.98 -21.76 10.19
C GLU A 255 -13.80 -20.80 10.42
N ARG A 256 -13.83 -19.60 9.82
CA ARG A 256 -12.78 -18.58 9.90
C ARG A 256 -12.38 -18.22 11.35
N GLY A 257 -13.33 -18.32 12.30
CA GLY A 257 -13.14 -18.05 13.73
C GLY A 257 -12.97 -19.28 14.64
N ARG A 258 -13.15 -20.52 14.15
CA ARG A 258 -13.09 -21.73 15.01
C ARG A 258 -11.67 -22.18 15.36
N ALA A 259 -10.65 -21.67 14.66
CA ALA A 259 -9.25 -21.84 15.03
C ALA A 259 -8.88 -21.18 16.38
N ARG A 260 -9.78 -20.36 16.95
CA ARG A 260 -9.62 -19.66 18.24
C ARG A 260 -10.13 -20.40 19.47
N ALA A 261 -10.91 -21.49 19.33
CA ALA A 261 -11.61 -22.05 20.49
C ALA A 261 -10.72 -22.90 21.44
N ASN A 262 -9.47 -23.22 21.06
CA ASN A 262 -8.55 -24.00 21.89
C ASN A 262 -7.33 -23.21 22.41
N ALA A 263 -7.26 -21.91 22.16
CA ALA A 263 -6.23 -21.04 22.72
C ALA A 263 -6.88 -19.72 23.12
N GLU A 264 -6.91 -19.48 24.43
CA GLU A 264 -7.15 -18.18 25.07
C GLU A 264 -8.60 -17.78 25.32
N SER A 265 -9.09 -18.23 26.47
CA SER A 265 -9.96 -17.46 27.35
C SER A 265 -9.17 -16.31 28.00
N THR A 266 -9.15 -15.13 27.39
CA THR A 266 -8.94 -13.88 28.14
C THR A 266 -9.47 -12.69 27.32
N GLN A 267 -10.31 -11.89 27.95
CA GLN A 267 -10.96 -10.69 27.40
C GLN A 267 -9.95 -9.61 27.01
N ALA A 268 -10.20 -8.94 25.89
CA ALA A 268 -10.28 -7.48 25.84
C ALA A 268 -11.09 -7.07 24.61
N SER A 269 -12.30 -6.57 24.86
CA SER A 269 -13.12 -5.83 23.91
C SER A 269 -12.55 -4.42 23.73
N SER A 270 -12.43 -3.95 22.50
CA SER A 270 -12.48 -2.51 22.21
C SER A 270 -13.21 -2.27 20.88
N PRO A 271 -14.13 -1.29 20.84
CA PRO A 271 -15.02 -1.10 19.70
C PRO A 271 -14.37 -0.22 18.64
N VAL A 272 -14.61 -0.56 17.39
CA VAL A 272 -14.44 0.34 16.25
C VAL A 272 -15.66 1.28 16.22
N PRO A 273 -15.47 2.60 16.05
CA PRO A 273 -16.49 3.41 15.41
C PRO A 273 -15.94 4.06 14.13
N SER A 274 -16.46 3.65 12.98
CA SER A 274 -16.35 4.40 11.73
C SER A 274 -17.68 5.07 11.41
N THR A 275 -17.83 6.30 11.90
CA THR A 275 -18.70 7.30 11.27
C THR A 275 -18.09 8.68 11.57
N PRO A 276 -17.83 9.55 10.58
CA PRO A 276 -17.37 10.90 10.87
C PRO A 276 -18.51 11.62 11.63
N PRO A 277 -18.23 12.29 12.76
CA PRO A 277 -19.24 13.09 13.41
C PRO A 277 -19.68 14.21 12.46
N ALA A 278 -20.99 14.44 12.37
CA ALA A 278 -21.62 15.40 11.47
C ALA A 278 -21.28 16.89 11.75
N ASP A 279 -20.28 17.16 12.58
CA ASP A 279 -19.87 18.50 13.04
C ASP A 279 -18.33 18.62 13.17
N GLU A 280 -17.59 18.13 12.17
CA GLU A 280 -16.14 18.35 12.10
C GLU A 280 -15.86 19.82 11.74
N SER A 281 -15.28 20.56 12.70
CA SER A 281 -14.92 21.95 12.50
C SER A 281 -14.05 22.14 11.24
N ALA A 282 -14.20 23.28 10.56
CA ALA A 282 -13.45 23.58 9.35
C ALA A 282 -11.92 23.47 9.55
N HIS A 283 -11.45 23.72 10.78
CA HIS A 283 -10.04 23.61 11.14
C HIS A 283 -9.53 22.16 11.10
N ILE A 284 -10.24 21.22 11.74
CA ILE A 284 -9.85 19.80 11.75
C ILE A 284 -9.90 19.21 10.33
N ARG A 285 -10.92 19.60 9.57
CA ARG A 285 -11.06 19.22 8.16
C ARG A 285 -9.87 19.69 7.32
N GLY A 286 -9.49 20.96 7.44
CA GLY A 286 -8.35 21.51 6.70
C GLY A 286 -7.01 20.90 7.10
N PHE A 287 -6.84 20.55 8.38
CA PHE A 287 -5.67 19.79 8.85
C PHE A 287 -5.62 18.39 8.22
N ARG A 288 -6.72 17.64 8.28
CA ARG A 288 -6.86 16.31 7.65
C ARG A 288 -6.57 16.35 6.15
N GLU A 289 -7.15 17.30 5.42
CA GLU A 289 -6.93 17.46 3.98
C GLU A 289 -5.47 17.75 3.65
N SER A 290 -4.82 18.61 4.44
CA SER A 290 -3.40 18.91 4.27
C SER A 290 -2.51 17.69 4.57
N LEU A 291 -2.88 16.90 5.57
CA LEU A 291 -2.18 15.66 5.92
C LEU A 291 -2.32 14.58 4.83
N GLN A 292 -3.52 14.40 4.27
CA GLN A 292 -3.75 13.51 3.13
C GLN A 292 -2.99 13.98 1.88
N LEU A 293 -3.00 15.28 1.59
CA LEU A 293 -2.24 15.83 0.48
C LEU A 293 -0.73 15.61 0.65
N LEU A 294 -0.20 15.78 1.86
CA LEU A 294 1.22 15.52 2.15
C LEU A 294 1.56 14.07 1.83
N HIS A 295 0.75 13.14 2.33
CA HIS A 295 0.92 11.72 2.05
C HIS A 295 0.95 11.44 0.54
N ASP A 296 -0.07 11.90 -0.17
CA ASP A 296 -0.23 11.65 -1.61
C ASP A 296 0.91 12.29 -2.41
N THR A 297 1.34 13.49 -2.03
CA THR A 297 2.50 14.15 -2.65
C THR A 297 3.78 13.35 -2.48
N LEU A 298 3.99 12.77 -1.29
CA LEU A 298 5.19 11.98 -1.01
C LEU A 298 5.14 10.58 -1.61
N ALA A 299 3.94 10.02 -1.83
CA ALA A 299 3.73 8.71 -2.44
C ALA A 299 4.29 8.62 -3.88
N ASP A 300 4.31 9.74 -4.60
CA ASP A 300 4.88 9.85 -5.95
C ASP A 300 6.39 10.12 -5.97
N THR A 301 7.06 10.11 -4.81
CA THR A 301 8.49 10.39 -4.69
C THR A 301 9.27 9.14 -4.28
N PRO A 302 10.60 9.10 -4.50
CA PRO A 302 11.45 8.02 -3.99
C PRO A 302 11.41 7.85 -2.45
N LEU A 303 10.84 8.79 -1.71
CA LEU A 303 10.62 8.70 -0.26
C LEU A 303 9.39 7.87 0.12
N ALA A 304 8.54 7.48 -0.83
CA ALA A 304 7.36 6.66 -0.56
C ALA A 304 7.71 5.41 0.27
N CYS A 305 6.92 5.15 1.32
CA CYS A 305 7.12 4.07 2.29
C CYS A 305 8.47 4.08 3.05
N ARG A 306 9.19 5.20 3.08
CA ARG A 306 10.51 5.34 3.73
C ARG A 306 10.55 6.38 4.85
N TYR A 307 9.39 6.91 5.19
CA TYR A 307 9.13 7.74 6.35
C TYR A 307 7.93 7.15 7.08
N TRP A 308 7.77 7.44 8.36
CA TRP A 308 6.68 6.93 9.18
C TRP A 308 6.06 8.00 10.06
N VAL A 309 4.83 7.76 10.47
CA VAL A 309 4.10 8.61 11.42
C VAL A 309 4.74 8.52 12.79
N TRP A 310 4.98 9.67 13.39
CA TRP A 310 5.59 9.83 14.71
C TRP A 310 4.65 10.62 15.62
N GLY A 311 5.03 10.76 16.89
CA GLY A 311 4.53 11.87 17.68
C GLY A 311 3.09 11.71 18.15
N GLY A 312 2.43 12.86 18.33
CA GLY A 312 1.00 12.91 18.67
C GLY A 312 0.11 12.29 17.59
N LEU A 313 0.55 12.27 16.32
CA LEU A 313 -0.16 11.59 15.24
C LEU A 313 -0.16 10.07 15.42
N LEU A 314 0.95 9.48 15.85
CA LEU A 314 1.04 8.05 16.18
C LEU A 314 0.20 7.71 17.41
N ILE A 315 0.23 8.55 18.45
CA ILE A 315 -0.61 8.40 19.65
C ILE A 315 -2.09 8.48 19.29
N GLY A 316 -2.49 9.45 18.48
CA GLY A 316 -3.88 9.62 18.07
C GLY A 316 -4.42 8.37 17.40
N TRP A 317 -3.66 7.80 16.47
CA TRP A 317 -4.00 6.52 15.85
C TRP A 317 -4.04 5.39 16.89
N ALA A 318 -2.98 5.17 17.67
CA ALA A 318 -2.84 4.01 18.55
C ALA A 318 -3.83 4.03 19.74
N ARG A 319 -4.09 5.21 20.32
CA ARG A 319 -4.91 5.37 21.53
C ARG A 319 -6.37 5.70 21.22
N GLU A 320 -6.62 6.54 20.22
CA GLU A 320 -7.95 7.10 19.96
C GLU A 320 -8.53 6.68 18.61
N GLY A 321 -7.75 6.04 17.73
CA GLY A 321 -8.17 5.68 16.36
C GLY A 321 -8.44 6.90 15.46
N ARG A 322 -8.03 8.10 15.89
CA ARG A 322 -8.30 9.39 15.21
C ARG A 322 -7.23 10.41 15.56
N ILE A 323 -7.20 11.53 14.86
CA ILE A 323 -6.35 12.66 15.24
C ILE A 323 -6.77 13.13 16.65
N LEU A 324 -5.80 13.40 17.52
CA LEU A 324 -6.09 13.94 18.85
C LEU A 324 -6.76 15.31 18.66
N SER A 325 -7.89 15.54 19.30
CA SER A 325 -8.70 16.74 19.03
C SER A 325 -8.02 18.05 19.43
N HIS A 326 -6.99 17.98 20.26
CA HIS A 326 -6.15 19.10 20.71
C HIS A 326 -4.84 19.21 19.92
N ASP A 327 -4.53 18.25 19.05
CA ASP A 327 -3.27 18.15 18.30
C ASP A 327 -3.57 18.20 16.79
N VAL A 328 -4.02 19.37 16.34
CA VAL A 328 -4.45 19.64 14.96
C VAL A 328 -3.71 20.82 14.35
N SER A 329 -2.61 21.24 15.00
CA SER A 329 -1.71 22.31 14.57
C SER A 329 -0.46 21.79 13.88
N ASP A 330 -0.14 20.51 14.05
CA ASP A 330 1.12 19.90 13.67
C ASP A 330 0.99 18.39 13.47
N ALA A 331 1.88 17.83 12.65
CA ALA A 331 1.97 16.41 12.38
C ALA A 331 3.44 16.01 12.28
N ASP A 332 3.81 14.99 13.05
CA ASP A 332 5.19 14.52 13.14
C ASP A 332 5.43 13.27 12.30
N PHE A 333 6.58 13.27 11.65
CA PHE A 333 7.09 12.14 10.88
C PHE A 333 8.56 11.92 11.17
N ALA A 334 9.02 10.71 10.91
CA ALA A 334 10.43 10.40 10.95
C ALA A 334 10.88 9.64 9.72
N PHE A 335 12.16 9.77 9.38
CA PHE A 335 12.82 9.00 8.32
C PHE A 335 14.27 8.73 8.69
N LEU A 336 14.88 7.68 8.14
CA LEU A 336 16.28 7.36 8.41
C LEU A 336 17.23 8.25 7.59
N ARG A 337 18.38 8.64 8.18
CA ARG A 337 19.43 9.44 7.52
C ARG A 337 19.89 8.88 6.17
N GLU A 338 19.88 7.56 5.99
CA GLU A 338 20.17 6.88 4.71
C GLU A 338 19.18 7.23 3.58
N HIS A 339 18.01 7.78 3.93
CA HIS A 339 17.01 8.27 3.00
C HIS A 339 17.03 9.79 2.82
N ARG A 340 17.97 10.52 3.44
CA ARG A 340 18.11 11.99 3.33
C ARG A 340 18.12 12.47 1.88
N ALA A 341 18.88 11.82 0.99
CA ALA A 341 18.93 12.22 -0.42
C ALA A 341 17.55 12.11 -1.11
N ARG A 342 16.77 11.07 -0.77
CA ARG A 342 15.40 10.89 -1.28
C ARG A 342 14.45 11.92 -0.69
N PHE A 343 14.59 12.21 0.61
CA PHE A 343 13.83 13.23 1.29
C PHE A 343 14.05 14.61 0.67
N LEU A 344 15.31 15.02 0.50
CA LEU A 344 15.66 16.30 -0.12
C LEU A 344 15.11 16.43 -1.55
N ASN A 345 15.07 15.34 -2.31
CA ASN A 345 14.43 15.32 -3.63
C ASN A 345 12.90 15.50 -3.54
N ALA A 346 12.25 14.86 -2.55
CA ALA A 346 10.82 14.97 -2.32
C ALA A 346 10.36 16.38 -1.91
N ILE A 347 11.24 17.22 -1.37
CA ILE A 347 10.96 18.63 -1.06
C ILE A 347 10.44 19.39 -2.28
N HIS A 348 10.93 19.07 -3.50
CA HIS A 348 10.44 19.71 -4.71
C HIS A 348 8.96 19.42 -4.97
N ALA A 349 8.52 18.18 -4.73
CA ALA A 349 7.11 17.78 -4.85
C ALA A 349 6.26 18.46 -3.77
N LEU A 350 6.73 18.49 -2.52
CA LEU A 350 6.07 19.21 -1.43
C LEU A 350 5.87 20.70 -1.75
N LYS A 351 6.91 21.37 -2.26
CA LYS A 351 6.81 22.76 -2.72
C LYS A 351 5.76 22.93 -3.83
N ALA A 352 5.75 22.03 -4.81
CA ALA A 352 4.78 22.06 -5.91
C ALA A 352 3.33 21.84 -5.43
N ALA A 353 3.13 21.03 -4.40
CA ALA A 353 1.83 20.82 -3.74
C ALA A 353 1.44 21.95 -2.75
N GLY A 354 2.23 23.02 -2.69
CA GLY A 354 1.97 24.20 -1.88
C GLY A 354 2.31 24.07 -0.40
N PHE A 355 3.22 23.15 -0.04
CA PHE A 355 3.85 23.13 1.28
C PHE A 355 5.05 24.07 1.27
N VAL A 356 5.11 24.98 2.23
CA VAL A 356 6.16 25.99 2.32
C VAL A 356 7.19 25.54 3.36
N PRO A 357 8.48 25.37 3.02
CA PRO A 357 9.50 25.14 4.03
C PRO A 357 9.54 26.31 5.01
N SER A 358 9.54 26.01 6.30
CA SER A 358 9.42 27.00 7.38
C SER A 358 10.65 27.01 8.28
N LYS A 359 11.17 25.84 8.66
CA LYS A 359 12.32 25.75 9.56
C LYS A 359 13.13 24.47 9.39
N ARG A 360 14.45 24.58 9.34
CA ARG A 360 15.38 23.44 9.47
C ARG A 360 16.12 23.60 10.78
N TRP A 361 16.20 22.54 11.57
CA TRP A 361 17.04 22.55 12.76
C TRP A 361 18.38 21.91 12.46
N ILE A 362 19.44 22.56 12.94
CA ILE A 362 20.82 22.10 12.79
C ILE A 362 21.40 21.87 14.19
N ASN A 363 21.93 20.67 14.41
CA ASN A 363 22.52 20.32 15.69
C ASN A 363 23.91 20.98 15.88
N ASN A 364 24.51 20.79 17.05
CA ASN A 364 25.84 21.30 17.37
C ASN A 364 26.97 20.77 16.46
N GLU A 365 26.75 19.66 15.77
CA GLU A 365 27.69 19.05 14.82
C GLU A 365 27.55 19.62 13.40
N GLY A 366 26.57 20.49 13.15
CA GLY A 366 26.30 21.07 11.84
C GLY A 366 25.40 20.22 10.94
N ASP A 367 24.79 19.16 11.48
CA ASP A 367 23.86 18.31 10.75
C ASP A 367 22.42 18.83 10.85
N ALA A 368 21.70 18.83 9.72
CA ALA A 368 20.25 19.01 9.72
C ALA A 368 19.56 17.78 10.37
N THR A 369 18.71 18.02 11.36
CA THR A 369 18.04 16.95 12.13
C THR A 369 16.52 16.97 12.02
N GLU A 370 15.93 18.10 11.63
CA GLU A 370 14.48 18.26 11.53
C GLU A 370 14.15 19.25 10.41
N TYR A 371 13.12 18.94 9.64
CA TYR A 371 12.63 19.75 8.53
C TYR A 371 11.14 20.03 8.71
N VAL A 372 10.79 21.30 8.80
CA VAL A 372 9.42 21.77 9.05
C VAL A 372 8.85 22.43 7.81
N PHE A 373 7.67 21.97 7.41
CA PHE A 373 6.85 22.57 6.36
C PHE A 373 5.57 23.13 6.95
N VAL A 374 5.00 24.14 6.29
CA VAL A 374 3.71 24.74 6.66
C VAL A 374 2.76 24.64 5.47
N LYS A 375 1.51 24.28 5.76
CA LYS A 375 0.39 24.40 4.82
C LYS A 375 -0.86 24.83 5.58
N GLY A 376 -1.44 25.95 5.17
CA GLY A 376 -2.51 26.58 5.94
C GLY A 376 -2.05 26.97 7.34
N SER A 377 -2.77 26.54 8.38
CA SER A 377 -2.39 26.73 9.78
C SER A 377 -1.55 25.60 10.37
N ALA A 378 -1.28 24.54 9.59
CA ALA A 378 -0.67 23.31 10.07
C ALA A 378 0.83 23.26 9.78
N LYS A 379 1.60 22.68 10.70
CA LYS A 379 3.01 22.33 10.51
C LYS A 379 3.15 20.84 10.23
N PHE A 380 4.19 20.48 9.49
CA PHE A 380 4.54 19.09 9.19
C PHE A 380 6.03 18.93 9.42
N GLU A 381 6.39 18.15 10.44
CA GLU A 381 7.75 18.05 10.97
C GLU A 381 8.34 16.69 10.61
N PHE A 382 9.53 16.68 10.01
CA PHE A 382 10.23 15.46 9.63
C PHE A 382 11.54 15.36 10.41
N PHE A 383 11.56 14.46 11.39
CA PHE A 383 12.72 14.14 12.20
C PHE A 383 13.62 13.14 11.47
N GLU A 384 14.89 13.50 11.34
CA GLU A 384 15.88 12.60 10.78
C GLU A 384 16.51 11.72 11.86
N MET A 385 16.35 10.42 11.70
CA MET A 385 16.81 9.39 12.62
C MET A 385 18.15 8.80 12.17
N VAL A 386 19.09 8.68 13.08
CA VAL A 386 20.38 8.04 12.84
C VAL A 386 20.42 6.67 13.51
N ARG A 387 20.64 5.61 12.74
CA ARG A 387 20.81 4.27 13.28
C ARG A 387 22.18 4.13 13.95
N GLN A 388 22.18 3.77 15.23
CA GLN A 388 23.37 3.44 16.00
C GLN A 388 23.16 2.10 16.71
N GLY A 389 23.65 1.01 16.11
CA GLY A 389 23.40 -0.33 16.64
C GLY A 389 21.91 -0.67 16.65
N ASP A 390 21.38 -0.96 17.83
CA ASP A 390 19.99 -1.30 18.11
C ASP A 390 19.12 -0.09 18.49
N GLU A 391 19.63 1.13 18.36
CA GLU A 391 18.91 2.37 18.67
C GLU A 391 18.78 3.31 17.45
N PHE A 392 17.76 4.16 17.48
CA PHE A 392 17.69 5.37 16.67
C PHE A 392 17.97 6.59 17.53
N CYS A 393 18.88 7.44 17.05
CA CYS A 393 19.21 8.72 17.65
C CYS A 393 18.54 9.86 16.87
N TYR A 394 17.98 10.84 17.59
CA TYR A 394 17.44 12.08 17.04
C TYR A 394 17.65 13.24 18.02
N TRP A 395 17.30 14.46 17.60
CA TRP A 395 17.55 15.68 18.37
C TRP A 395 16.29 16.51 18.51
N LEU A 396 16.08 17.04 19.72
CA LEU A 396 15.03 18.01 20.04
C LEU A 396 15.66 19.31 20.54
N TYR A 397 14.90 20.40 20.50
CA TYR A 397 15.44 21.72 20.80
C TYR A 397 14.49 22.56 21.66
N ASN A 398 15.02 23.13 22.74
CA ASN A 398 14.35 24.18 23.51
C ASN A 398 15.36 25.23 23.89
N ARG A 399 15.42 26.33 23.13
CA ARG A 399 16.51 27.31 23.26
C ARG A 399 16.73 27.72 24.72
N PRO A 400 17.99 27.70 25.20
CA PRO A 400 19.24 27.49 24.46
C PRO A 400 19.76 26.05 24.53
N VAL A 401 18.89 25.04 24.56
CA VAL A 401 19.26 23.62 24.80
C VAL A 401 18.94 22.74 23.60
N GLU A 402 19.86 21.82 23.30
CA GLU A 402 19.71 20.69 22.39
C GLU A 402 19.65 19.42 23.22
N PHE A 403 18.70 18.53 22.92
CA PHE A 403 18.54 17.25 23.58
C PHE A 403 18.89 16.14 22.60
N ALA A 404 19.83 15.27 22.98
CA ALA A 404 20.07 14.03 22.25
C ALA A 404 19.13 12.96 22.79
N CYS A 405 18.35 12.38 21.89
CA CYS A 405 17.31 11.42 22.22
C CYS A 405 17.65 10.05 21.60
N ARG A 406 17.31 8.98 22.31
CA ARG A 406 17.48 7.59 21.87
C ARG A 406 16.18 6.84 22.05
N ILE A 407 15.82 6.04 21.05
CA ILE A 407 14.75 5.06 21.12
C ILE A 407 15.23 3.72 20.58
N PRO A 408 14.61 2.59 20.95
CA PRO A 408 14.89 1.32 20.31
C PRO A 408 14.67 1.41 18.80
N SER A 409 15.62 0.90 18.02
CA SER A 409 15.44 0.75 16.59
C SER A 409 14.33 -0.27 16.31
N HIS A 410 13.64 -0.05 15.20
CA HIS A 410 12.47 -0.84 14.84
C HIS A 410 12.37 -0.97 13.32
N GLY A 411 11.60 -1.96 12.87
CA GLY A 411 11.14 -2.03 11.49
C GLY A 411 9.98 -1.07 11.26
N LEU A 412 9.43 -1.12 10.05
CA LEU A 412 8.21 -0.39 9.72
C LEU A 412 7.10 -1.39 9.42
N ALA A 413 5.89 -1.05 9.86
CA ALA A 413 4.67 -1.74 9.48
C ALA A 413 3.68 -0.73 8.90
N ALA A 414 2.82 -1.21 8.00
CA ALA A 414 1.80 -0.35 7.41
C ALA A 414 0.66 -0.09 8.42
N MET A 415 0.01 1.06 8.34
CA MET A 415 -1.25 1.31 9.06
C MET A 415 -2.20 2.09 8.15
N THR A 416 -3.47 1.73 8.16
CA THR A 416 -4.49 2.57 7.52
C THR A 416 -4.89 3.66 8.50
N PHE A 417 -4.74 4.92 8.10
CA PHE A 417 -5.16 6.06 8.90
C PHE A 417 -5.59 7.20 7.96
N LEU A 418 -6.74 7.80 8.23
CA LEU A 418 -7.33 8.87 7.39
C LEU A 418 -7.42 8.47 5.92
N ASP A 419 -7.90 7.24 5.66
CA ASP A 419 -8.12 6.70 4.31
C ASP A 419 -6.85 6.62 3.44
N ARG A 420 -5.67 6.52 4.07
CA ARG A 420 -4.36 6.34 3.44
C ARG A 420 -3.54 5.28 4.16
N LEU A 421 -2.56 4.70 3.46
CA LEU A 421 -1.66 3.68 4.00
C LEU A 421 -0.33 4.31 4.43
N TRP A 422 -0.18 4.54 5.72
CA TRP A 422 1.01 5.12 6.33
C TRP A 422 1.98 4.03 6.79
N GLN A 423 3.24 4.39 7.02
CA GLN A 423 4.15 3.56 7.81
C GLN A 423 4.10 4.01 9.27
N LYS A 424 4.31 3.06 10.18
CA LYS A 424 4.50 3.24 11.61
C LYS A 424 5.62 2.31 12.10
N PRO A 425 6.14 2.48 13.33
CA PRO A 425 6.96 1.45 13.96
C PRO A 425 6.24 0.10 13.98
N ASP A 426 6.93 -1.00 13.68
CA ASP A 426 6.38 -2.36 13.73
C ASP A 426 5.89 -2.70 15.16
N ASP A 427 6.74 -2.47 16.14
CA ASP A 427 6.43 -2.47 17.58
C ASP A 427 6.22 -1.04 18.09
N HIS A 428 5.05 -0.49 17.74
CA HIS A 428 4.64 0.84 18.15
C HIS A 428 4.44 0.98 19.67
N ASP A 429 4.09 -0.10 20.38
CA ASP A 429 3.93 -0.06 21.85
C ASP A 429 5.29 0.19 22.51
N LYS A 430 6.32 -0.55 22.12
CA LYS A 430 7.69 -0.36 22.61
C LYS A 430 8.23 1.02 22.25
N HIS A 431 7.96 1.47 21.02
CA HIS A 431 8.34 2.79 20.56
C HIS A 431 7.69 3.91 21.39
N LEU A 432 6.36 3.89 21.51
CA LEU A 432 5.61 4.89 22.27
C LEU A 432 5.98 4.85 23.75
N THR A 433 6.22 3.67 24.32
CA THR A 433 6.71 3.52 25.70
C THR A 433 8.08 4.17 25.88
N ALA A 434 8.99 4.02 24.91
CA ALA A 434 10.32 4.63 24.97
C ALA A 434 10.30 6.17 24.91
N VAL A 435 9.31 6.76 24.24
CA VAL A 435 9.18 8.22 24.10
C VAL A 435 8.35 8.82 25.25
N TYR A 436 7.19 8.22 25.54
CA TYR A 436 6.15 8.81 26.39
C TYR A 436 5.97 8.09 27.73
N GLY A 437 6.50 6.87 27.92
CA GLY A 437 6.20 6.04 29.09
C GLY A 437 4.81 5.42 29.01
N GLU A 438 3.93 5.73 29.98
CA GLU A 438 2.54 5.21 30.04
C GLU A 438 1.61 5.90 29.04
N TRP A 439 1.94 5.81 27.75
CA TRP A 439 1.32 6.56 26.65
C TRP A 439 -0.18 6.29 26.45
N CYS A 440 -0.64 5.11 26.87
CA CYS A 440 -2.06 4.72 26.85
C CYS A 440 -2.93 5.59 27.75
N VAL A 441 -2.35 6.25 28.75
CA VAL A 441 -3.05 7.16 29.66
C VAL A 441 -2.80 8.60 29.21
N PRO A 442 -3.85 9.38 28.90
CA PRO A 442 -3.67 10.79 28.59
C PRO A 442 -3.01 11.54 29.75
N ASP A 443 -1.84 12.15 29.49
CA ASP A 443 -1.16 13.04 30.44
C ASP A 443 -1.27 14.48 29.95
N PRO A 444 -2.07 15.35 30.60
CA PRO A 444 -2.22 16.74 30.20
C PRO A 444 -0.96 17.59 30.46
N ASN A 445 0.03 17.06 31.18
CA ASN A 445 1.31 17.72 31.45
C ASN A 445 2.44 17.18 30.58
N TYR A 446 2.14 16.29 29.63
CA TYR A 446 3.15 15.80 28.70
C TYR A 446 3.68 16.96 27.85
N THR A 447 5.01 17.01 27.72
CA THR A 447 5.69 17.95 26.83
C THR A 447 6.92 17.26 26.24
N PHE A 448 7.37 17.66 25.05
CA PHE A 448 8.60 17.10 24.50
C PHE A 448 9.83 17.30 25.41
N LEU A 449 9.79 18.26 26.37
CA LEU A 449 10.87 18.53 27.33
C LEU A 449 11.05 17.45 28.40
N ASN A 450 10.06 16.58 28.60
CA ASN A 450 10.10 15.52 29.59
C ASN A 450 9.96 14.12 28.98
N GLU A 451 10.22 14.01 27.67
CA GLU A 451 10.32 12.73 26.98
C GLU A 451 11.33 11.79 27.64
N LYS A 452 10.96 10.50 27.69
CA LYS A 452 11.81 9.44 28.26
C LYS A 452 12.97 9.07 27.34
N SER A 453 12.90 9.48 26.08
CA SER A 453 13.92 9.27 25.06
C SER A 453 15.15 10.16 25.27
N ILE A 454 15.04 11.28 26.00
CA ILE A 454 16.14 12.23 26.23
C ILE A 454 17.21 11.55 27.10
N VAL A 455 18.41 11.41 26.55
CA VAL A 455 19.56 10.81 27.26
C VAL A 455 20.61 11.85 27.64
N GLU A 456 20.76 12.90 26.84
CA GLU A 456 21.76 13.96 27.07
C GLU A 456 21.19 15.33 26.69
N SER A 457 21.72 16.37 27.31
CA SER A 457 21.35 17.76 26.99
C SER A 457 22.59 18.64 26.94
N TYR A 458 22.62 19.53 25.95
CA TYR A 458 23.76 20.40 25.67
C TYR A 458 23.31 21.84 25.43
N PRO A 459 24.14 22.85 25.76
CA PRO A 459 23.93 24.19 25.25
C PRO A 459 23.94 24.17 23.73
N TRP A 460 22.83 24.55 23.12
CA TRP A 460 22.66 24.59 21.68
C TRP A 460 23.34 25.81 21.07
N ARG A 461 24.22 25.54 20.11
CA ARG A 461 25.01 26.52 19.35
C ARG A 461 24.71 26.48 17.85
N GLY A 462 23.79 25.61 17.44
CA GLY A 462 23.36 25.50 16.05
C GLY A 462 22.53 26.71 15.60
N THR A 463 22.15 26.68 14.32
CA THR A 463 21.27 27.67 13.70
C THR A 463 19.93 27.02 13.36
N ASN A 464 18.92 27.86 13.10
CA ASN A 464 17.76 27.41 12.35
C ASN A 464 17.77 28.15 11.02
N ASP A 465 17.83 27.39 9.92
CA ASP A 465 17.84 27.95 8.58
C ASP A 465 16.72 27.32 7.75
N TRP A 466 15.62 28.04 7.52
CA TRP A 466 14.85 27.96 6.27
C TRP A 466 14.22 29.33 6.00
N ILE A 467 14.90 30.19 5.24
CA ILE A 467 14.29 31.37 4.61
C ILE A 467 14.93 31.53 3.21
N GLU A 468 14.06 31.45 2.19
CA GLU A 468 14.21 31.39 0.71
C GLU A 468 14.49 30.02 0.05
#